data_AF-A0A535PLU2-F1
#
_entry.id   AF-A0A535PLU2-F1
#
_cell.length_a   1.000
_cell.length_b   1.000
_cell.length_c   1.000
_cell.angle_alpha   90.00
_cell.angle_beta   90.00
_cell.angle_gamma   90.00
#
_symmetry.space_group_name_H-M   'P 1'
#
loop_
_entity.id
_entity.type
_entity.pdbx_description
1 polymer ?
#
loop_
_entity_poly.entity_id
_entity_poly.type
_entity_poly.pdbx_seq_one_letter_code
_entity_poly.pdbx_strand_id
1 'polypeptide(L)'
;MIAQLGLRRLQKHFRAYCELDRWSFDPRYTNGRCPICGWAPEGAPTAPAWLMLARRVDWEIFGLLVLAIFLVVLGLVVAQAAGFTPPTTHSHLPASGIASGARIASGAR
;
A
#
# COMPACT_ATOMS: atom_id res chain seq x y z
N MET A 1 -0.80 -41.53 19.21
CA MET A 1 -0.26 -41.45 17.84
C MET A 1 -0.79 -40.20 17.17
N ILE A 2 -0.14 -39.04 17.35
CA ILE A 2 -0.60 -37.77 16.77
C ILE A 2 0.60 -37.09 16.12
N ALA A 3 0.53 -37.07 14.78
CA ALA A 3 1.17 -36.14 13.84
C ALA A 3 2.64 -35.76 14.06
N GLN A 4 3.51 -36.46 13.34
CA GLN A 4 4.78 -35.95 12.85
C GLN A 4 4.54 -34.70 11.97
N LEU A 5 4.42 -33.51 12.59
CA LEU A 5 4.45 -32.24 11.87
C LEU A 5 5.89 -31.93 11.44
N GLY A 6 6.35 -32.69 10.45
CA GLY A 6 7.58 -32.44 9.70
C GLY A 6 7.43 -31.24 8.79
N LEU A 7 7.38 -30.03 9.35
CA LEU A 7 7.50 -28.77 8.61
C LEU A 7 8.92 -28.20 8.75
N ARG A 8 9.94 -29.05 8.62
CA ARG A 8 11.30 -28.58 8.27
C ARG A 8 11.45 -28.56 6.76
N ARG A 9 10.62 -27.76 6.09
CA ARG A 9 10.99 -27.27 4.75
C ARG A 9 12.02 -26.17 4.96
N LEU A 10 13.20 -26.57 5.44
CA LEU A 10 14.42 -25.78 5.36
C LEU A 10 14.60 -25.44 3.89
N GLN A 11 14.15 -24.25 3.51
CA GLN A 11 14.45 -23.65 2.22
C GLN A 11 15.96 -23.73 2.07
N LYS A 12 16.45 -24.66 1.25
CA LYS A 12 17.87 -24.78 0.91
C LYS A 12 18.25 -23.43 0.30
N HIS A 13 18.98 -22.61 1.06
CA HIS A 13 19.48 -21.33 0.57
C HIS A 13 20.39 -21.63 -0.61
N PHE A 14 19.92 -21.37 -1.83
CA PHE A 14 20.72 -21.54 -3.03
C PHE A 14 21.73 -20.40 -3.07
N ARG A 15 22.96 -20.67 -2.62
CA ARG A 15 24.08 -19.75 -2.77
C ARG A 15 24.89 -20.15 -4.00
N ALA A 16 25.14 -19.19 -4.88
CA ALA A 16 26.10 -19.34 -5.97
C ALA A 16 27.47 -18.80 -5.52
N TYR A 17 28.53 -19.45 -5.98
CA TYR A 17 29.90 -19.00 -5.74
C TYR A 17 30.51 -18.55 -7.05
N CYS A 18 31.06 -17.33 -7.08
CA CYS A 18 31.77 -16.78 -8.23
C CYS A 18 33.27 -17.07 -8.06
N GLU A 19 33.85 -17.85 -8.98
CA GLU A 19 35.29 -18.18 -8.95
C GLU A 19 36.19 -16.97 -9.26
N LEU A 20 35.70 -16.02 -10.06
CA LEU A 20 36.45 -14.83 -10.47
C LEU A 20 36.70 -13.89 -9.28
N ASP A 21 35.64 -13.58 -8.51
CA ASP A 21 35.70 -12.67 -7.36
C ASP A 21 35.87 -13.41 -6.02
N ARG A 22 35.86 -14.75 -6.03
CA ARG A 22 35.86 -15.63 -4.84
C ARG A 22 34.79 -15.28 -3.83
N TRP A 23 33.60 -14.92 -4.32
CA TRP A 23 32.50 -14.40 -3.52
C TRP A 23 31.27 -15.30 -3.60
N SER A 24 30.67 -15.61 -2.45
CA SER A 24 29.40 -16.32 -2.36
C SER A 24 28.22 -15.34 -2.25
N PHE A 25 27.22 -15.48 -3.11
CA PHE A 25 26.01 -14.65 -3.07
C PHE A 25 24.74 -15.48 -3.27
N ASP A 26 23.59 -14.92 -2.89
CA ASP A 26 22.28 -15.50 -3.17
C ASP A 26 21.71 -14.87 -4.46
N PRO A 27 21.56 -15.64 -5.56
CA PRO A 27 21.14 -15.12 -6.85
C PRO A 27 19.74 -14.49 -6.83
N ARG A 28 18.89 -14.84 -5.85
CA ARG A 28 17.54 -14.29 -5.70
C ARG A 28 17.55 -12.79 -5.47
N TYR A 29 18.58 -12.29 -4.78
CA TYR A 29 18.71 -10.87 -4.44
C TYR A 29 19.62 -10.10 -5.42
N THR A 30 20.22 -10.78 -6.39
CA THR A 30 21.16 -10.16 -7.34
C THR A 30 20.74 -10.36 -8.80
N ASN A 31 19.45 -10.62 -9.04
CA ASN A 31 18.91 -10.87 -10.39
C ASN A 31 19.64 -12.00 -11.14
N GLY A 32 20.10 -13.02 -10.42
CA GLY A 32 20.82 -14.13 -11.03
C GLY A 32 22.28 -13.84 -11.37
N ARG A 33 22.88 -12.71 -10.94
CA ARG A 33 24.23 -12.29 -11.35
C ARG A 33 25.13 -11.98 -10.16
N CYS A 34 26.44 -12.10 -10.34
CA CYS A 34 27.43 -11.62 -9.38
C CYS A 34 27.31 -10.09 -9.27
N PRO A 35 27.20 -9.52 -8.06
CA PRO A 35 27.08 -8.07 -7.88
C PRO A 35 28.39 -7.31 -8.16
N ILE A 36 29.51 -8.01 -8.33
CA ILE A 36 30.84 -7.42 -8.54
C ILE A 36 31.20 -7.47 -10.03
N CYS A 37 31.40 -8.67 -10.59
CA CYS A 37 31.78 -8.83 -12.01
C CYS A 37 30.62 -9.05 -12.99
N GLY A 38 29.39 -9.28 -12.52
CA GLY A 38 28.23 -9.51 -13.39
C GLY A 38 28.07 -10.93 -13.97
N TRP A 39 28.94 -11.87 -13.64
CA TRP A 39 28.83 -13.29 -14.03
C TRP A 39 27.51 -13.91 -13.58
N ALA A 40 26.86 -14.72 -14.43
CA ALA A 40 25.60 -15.40 -14.13
C ALA A 40 25.83 -16.92 -13.98
N PRO A 41 25.44 -17.55 -12.85
CA PRO A 41 25.48 -19.01 -12.71
C PRO A 41 24.42 -19.66 -13.60
N GLU A 42 24.76 -20.78 -14.25
CA GLU A 42 23.81 -21.56 -15.03
C GLU A 42 22.67 -22.09 -14.14
N GLY A 43 21.42 -21.89 -14.56
CA GLY A 43 20.24 -22.32 -13.80
C GLY A 43 19.98 -21.53 -12.52
N ALA A 44 20.63 -20.38 -12.30
CA ALA A 44 20.39 -19.55 -11.13
C ALA A 44 18.91 -19.14 -11.01
N PRO A 45 18.27 -19.36 -9.84
CA PRO A 45 16.91 -18.92 -9.61
C PRO A 45 16.81 -17.40 -9.77
N THR A 46 15.92 -16.94 -10.64
CA THR A 46 15.60 -15.53 -10.75
C THR A 46 14.82 -15.06 -9.51
N ALA A 47 14.87 -13.76 -9.27
CA ALA A 47 14.12 -13.15 -8.19
C ALA A 47 12.62 -13.47 -8.31
N PRO A 48 11.94 -13.84 -7.21
CA PRO A 48 10.51 -14.08 -7.25
C PRO A 48 9.74 -12.78 -7.56
N ALA A 49 8.57 -12.91 -8.20
CA ALA A 49 7.79 -11.77 -8.70
C ALA A 49 7.45 -10.73 -7.61
N TRP A 50 7.18 -11.16 -6.38
CA TRP A 50 6.93 -10.26 -5.25
C TRP A 50 8.16 -9.40 -4.89
N LEU A 51 9.37 -9.96 -5.02
CA LEU A 51 10.62 -9.24 -4.74
C LEU A 51 10.90 -8.21 -5.84
N MET A 52 10.57 -8.55 -7.08
CA MET A 52 10.62 -7.61 -8.21
C MET A 52 9.62 -6.47 -8.01
N LEU A 53 8.40 -6.76 -7.57
CA LEU A 53 7.41 -5.74 -7.24
C LEU A 53 7.87 -4.87 -6.07
N ALA A 54 8.41 -5.47 -5.01
CA ALA A 54 8.93 -4.76 -3.85
C ALA A 54 10.09 -3.82 -4.20
N ARG A 55 10.94 -4.14 -5.17
CA ARG A 55 11.98 -3.22 -5.65
C ARG A 55 11.45 -2.05 -6.46
N ARG A 56 10.28 -2.22 -7.07
CA ARG A 56 9.67 -1.22 -7.95
C ARG A 56 8.89 -0.17 -7.15
N VAL A 57 8.53 -0.50 -5.93
CA VAL A 57 7.84 0.41 -5.02
C VAL A 57 8.87 1.23 -4.26
N ASP A 58 8.77 2.55 -4.37
CA ASP A 58 9.55 3.47 -3.55
C ASP A 58 9.01 3.45 -2.12
N TRP A 59 9.64 2.62 -1.29
CA TRP A 59 9.27 2.46 0.13
C TRP A 59 9.36 3.77 0.92
N GLU A 60 10.21 4.69 0.49
CA GLU A 60 10.30 6.02 1.07
C GLU A 60 9.00 6.81 0.87
N ILE A 61 8.51 6.89 -0.38
CA ILE A 61 7.25 7.58 -0.70
C ILE A 61 6.08 6.90 0.00
N PHE A 62 6.06 5.56 0.00
CA PHE A 62 5.02 4.81 0.71
C PHE A 62 5.05 5.08 2.22
N GLY A 63 6.23 5.11 2.83
CA GLY A 63 6.42 5.44 4.23
C GLY A 63 5.97 6.86 4.57
N LEU A 64 6.32 7.83 3.73
CA LEU A 64 5.88 9.23 3.87
C LEU A 64 4.35 9.36 3.76
N LEU A 65 3.72 8.63 2.84
CA LEU A 65 2.27 8.62 2.70
C LEU A 65 1.59 8.05 3.96
N VAL A 66 2.07 6.91 4.46
CA VAL A 66 1.54 6.30 5.69
C VAL A 66 1.71 7.24 6.89
N LEU A 67 2.88 7.86 7.01
CA LEU A 67 3.15 8.84 8.07
C LEU A 67 2.22 10.06 7.95
N ALA A 68 2.02 10.58 6.75
CA ALA A 68 1.11 11.71 6.52
C ALA A 68 -0.33 11.37 6.93
N ILE A 69 -0.84 10.20 6.53
CA ILE A 69 -2.17 9.74 6.95
C ILE A 69 -2.25 9.60 8.46
N PHE A 70 -1.23 9.01 9.09
CA PHE A 70 -1.19 8.85 10.54
C PHE A 70 -1.23 10.21 11.27
N LEU A 71 -0.45 11.18 10.80
CA LEU A 71 -0.46 12.55 11.34
C LEU A 71 -1.81 13.24 11.17
N VAL A 72 -2.48 13.05 10.02
CA VAL A 72 -3.84 13.59 9.80
C VAL A 72 -4.83 12.96 10.78
N VAL A 73 -4.82 11.64 10.93
CA VAL A 73 -5.69 10.94 11.88
C VAL A 73 -5.43 11.42 13.31
N LEU A 74 -4.17 11.53 13.71
CA LEU A 74 -3.79 12.02 15.03
C LEU A 74 -4.25 13.47 15.24
N GLY A 75 -4.08 14.33 14.23
CA GLY A 75 -4.59 15.69 14.24
C GLY A 75 -6.12 15.76 14.39
N LEU A 76 -6.87 14.89 13.71
CA LEU A 76 -8.32 14.79 13.85
C LEU A 76 -8.73 14.35 15.25
N VAL A 77 -8.05 13.35 15.83
CA VAL A 77 -8.32 12.90 17.20
C VAL A 77 -8.09 14.03 18.21
N VAL A 78 -6.97 14.75 18.08
CA VAL A 78 -6.66 15.89 18.95
C VAL A 78 -7.69 17.02 18.77
N ALA A 79 -8.09 17.32 17.53
CA ALA A 79 -9.12 18.32 17.24
C ALA A 79 -10.47 17.96 17.87
N GLN A 80 -10.91 16.71 17.75
CA GLN A 80 -12.14 16.22 18.38
C GLN A 80 -12.06 16.29 19.91
N ALA A 81 -10.92 15.90 20.49
CA ALA A 81 -10.69 15.99 21.92
C ALA A 81 -10.67 17.44 22.42
N ALA A 82 -10.20 18.38 21.60
CA ALA A 82 -10.24 19.82 21.87
C ALA A 82 -11.63 20.45 21.70
N GLY A 83 -12.65 19.68 21.33
CA GLY A 83 -14.00 20.18 21.09
C GLY A 83 -14.14 20.95 19.77
N PHE A 84 -13.20 20.77 18.83
CA PHE A 84 -13.25 21.41 17.53
C PHE A 84 -14.31 20.71 16.66
N THR A 85 -15.48 21.33 16.51
CA THR A 85 -16.48 20.87 15.54
C THR A 85 -16.14 21.44 14.17
N PRO A 86 -15.91 20.60 13.14
CA PRO A 86 -15.67 21.11 11.80
C PRO A 86 -16.90 21.92 11.33
N PRO A 87 -16.71 23.07 10.67
CA PRO A 87 -17.83 23.84 10.14
C PRO A 87 -18.55 22.96 9.11
N THR A 88 -19.74 22.50 9.44
CA THR A 88 -20.66 21.88 8.49
C THR A 88 -21.06 22.95 7.48
N THR A 89 -20.38 22.99 6.35
CA THR A 89 -20.79 23.81 5.19
C THR A 89 -22.09 23.24 4.63
N HIS A 90 -23.21 23.63 5.22
CA HIS A 90 -24.50 23.61 4.53
C HIS A 90 -24.43 24.69 3.45
N SER A 91 -24.02 24.31 2.25
CA SER A 91 -24.20 25.12 1.06
C SER A 91 -25.72 25.25 0.81
N HIS A 92 -26.34 26.25 1.42
CA HIS A 92 -27.66 26.74 1.04
C HIS A 92 -27.56 27.26 -0.40
N LEU A 93 -27.84 26.40 -1.38
CA LEU A 93 -28.23 26.86 -2.71
C LEU A 93 -29.51 27.68 -2.54
N PRO A 94 -29.56 28.96 -2.96
CA PRO A 94 -30.84 29.65 -3.07
C PRO A 94 -31.64 28.94 -4.16
N ALA A 95 -32.73 28.28 -3.79
CA ALA A 95 -33.71 27.75 -4.74
C ALA A 95 -34.35 28.94 -5.47
N SER A 96 -33.76 29.33 -6.59
CA SER A 96 -34.33 30.28 -7.53
C SER A 96 -35.55 29.66 -8.19
N GLY A 97 -36.73 30.19 -7.87
CA GLY A 97 -37.91 30.24 -8.75
C GLY A 97 -38.61 28.91 -9.06
N ILE A 98 -39.88 28.82 -8.67
CA ILE A 98 -41.04 28.66 -9.56
C ILE A 98 -42.27 28.99 -8.70
N ALA A 99 -42.85 30.17 -8.92
CA ALA A 99 -44.20 30.46 -8.47
C ALA A 99 -45.15 29.69 -9.40
N SER A 100 -45.78 28.63 -8.89
CA SER A 100 -46.89 27.96 -9.58
C SER A 100 -48.13 28.06 -8.68
N GLY A 101 -48.72 29.25 -8.68
CA GLY A 101 -50.03 29.50 -8.11
C GLY A 101 -51.10 28.99 -9.07
N ALA A 102 -51.41 27.70 -9.00
CA ALA A 102 -52.59 27.13 -9.63
C ALA A 102 -53.17 26.03 -8.75
N ARG A 103 -54.28 26.32 -8.07
CA ARG A 103 -55.45 25.43 -7.97
C ARG A 103 -56.68 26.19 -7.45
N ILE A 104 -57.69 26.16 -8.30
CA ILE A 104 -59.08 26.63 -8.18
C ILE A 104 -59.88 25.64 -7.29
N ALA A 105 -61.04 26.12 -6.80
CA ALA A 105 -62.20 25.39 -6.25
C ALA A 105 -62.10 25.07 -4.74
N SER A 106 -63.13 25.20 -3.89
CA SER A 106 -64.57 25.50 -4.02
C SER A 106 -65.16 25.34 -2.60
N GLY A 107 -66.13 26.15 -2.17
CA GLY A 107 -66.84 25.83 -0.93
C GLY A 107 -67.75 26.92 -0.40
N ALA A 108 -69.05 26.78 -0.70
CA ALA A 108 -70.14 27.61 -0.19
C ALA A 108 -70.33 27.49 1.33
N ARG A 109 -70.58 28.61 2.00
CA ARG A 109 -71.79 28.90 2.80
C ARG A 109 -71.77 30.33 3.31
#